data_AF-A0A2T1LR86-F1
#
_entry.id   AF-A0A2T1LR86-F1
#
_cell.length_a   1.000
_cell.length_b   1.000
_cell.length_c   1.000
_cell.angle_alpha   90.00
_cell.angle_beta   90.00
_cell.angle_gamma   90.00
#
_symmetry.space_group_name_H-M   'P 1'
#
loop_
_entity.id
_entity.type
_entity.pdbx_description
1 polymer ?
#
loop_
_entity_poly.entity_id
_entity_poly.type
_entity_poly.pdbx_seq_one_letter_code
_entity_poly.pdbx_strand_id
1 'polypeptide(L)'
;MSNFDLFDAQYYARYNPDLAKAGLVTEAQLRWHFETHGIDEGRSFSPFLYLVYYRQANPDLASFTNRQLYNHIQEFGIAEQRRFSPFEITQLSDRATSNDDLRFGTKGNDVLSGGLGFDKIFGGMGNDTLYGDQGTDWLEGGSGNDQLQVVPTNEWR
;
A
#
# COMPACT_ATOMS: atom_id res chain seq x y z
N MET A 1 11.95 -8.11 -9.96
CA MET A 1 11.07 -8.03 -8.78
C MET A 1 10.80 -6.54 -8.60
N SER A 2 9.67 -6.03 -9.10
CA SER A 2 9.23 -4.68 -8.72
C SER A 2 8.83 -4.78 -7.24
N ASN A 3 9.61 -4.13 -6.39
CA ASN A 3 9.44 -4.17 -4.96
C ASN A 3 8.36 -3.14 -4.62
N PHE A 4 7.14 -3.61 -4.37
CA PHE A 4 6.07 -2.74 -3.90
C PHE A 4 6.51 -2.14 -2.56
N ASP A 5 6.76 -0.82 -2.54
CA ASP A 5 7.27 -0.16 -1.35
C ASP A 5 6.13 0.15 -0.38
N LEU A 6 5.92 -0.78 0.55
CA LEU A 6 4.91 -0.64 1.61
C LEU A 6 5.25 0.45 2.63
N PHE A 7 6.48 1.01 2.58
CA PHE A 7 6.96 2.03 3.49
C PHE A 7 6.65 3.44 2.96
N ASP A 8 5.93 4.23 3.76
CA ASP A 8 5.70 5.65 3.50
C ASP A 8 6.47 6.48 4.54
N ALA A 9 7.54 7.15 4.10
CA ALA A 9 8.41 7.91 5.00
C ALA A 9 7.71 9.09 5.68
N GLN A 10 6.77 9.75 4.99
CA GLN A 10 6.02 10.87 5.56
C GLN A 10 5.06 10.38 6.63
N TYR A 11 4.35 9.28 6.34
CA TYR A 11 3.49 8.61 7.32
C TYR A 11 4.32 8.13 8.51
N TYR A 12 5.44 7.46 8.27
CA TYR A 12 6.31 6.95 9.33
C TYR A 12 6.82 8.08 10.23
N ALA A 13 7.29 9.21 9.67
CA ALA A 13 7.68 10.37 10.47
C ALA A 13 6.51 10.96 11.27
N ARG A 14 5.32 11.08 10.66
CA ARG A 14 4.13 11.67 11.29
C ARG A 14 3.63 10.85 12.47
N TYR A 15 3.62 9.53 12.35
CA TYR A 15 3.09 8.63 13.39
C TYR A 15 4.14 8.12 14.37
N ASN A 16 5.41 8.50 14.17
CA ASN A 16 6.52 8.18 15.09
C ASN A 16 7.31 9.47 15.42
N PRO A 17 6.70 10.42 16.15
CA PRO A 17 7.28 11.75 16.37
C PRO A 17 8.55 11.73 17.24
N ASP A 18 8.85 10.62 17.90
CA ASP A 18 10.11 10.40 18.61
C ASP A 18 11.31 10.31 17.67
N LEU A 19 11.13 9.88 16.41
CA LEU A 19 12.20 9.81 15.42
C LEU A 19 12.77 11.19 15.10
N ALA A 20 11.91 12.21 14.98
CA ALA A 20 12.34 13.59 14.80
C ALA A 20 13.13 14.11 16.01
N LYS A 21 12.73 13.73 17.23
CA LYS A 21 13.48 14.06 18.47
C LYS A 21 14.84 13.36 18.52
N ALA A 22 14.96 12.18 17.90
CA ALA A 22 16.20 11.45 17.72
C ALA A 22 17.05 11.95 16.52
N GLY A 23 16.60 12.99 15.81
CA GLY A 23 17.33 13.58 14.67
C GLY A 23 17.19 12.82 13.35
N LEU A 24 16.26 11.85 13.27
CA LEU A 24 15.95 11.12 12.04
C LEU A 24 14.85 11.89 11.29
N VAL A 25 15.26 12.69 10.30
CA VAL A 25 14.38 13.63 9.59
C VAL A 25 14.40 13.45 8.07
N THR A 26 15.40 12.75 7.52
CA THR A 26 15.46 12.46 6.08
C THR A 26 14.81 11.12 5.77
N GLU A 27 14.33 10.96 4.53
CA GLU A 27 13.76 9.69 4.07
C GLU A 27 14.73 8.52 4.25
N ALA A 28 16.02 8.71 3.93
CA ALA A 28 17.04 7.67 4.09
C ALA A 28 17.23 7.25 5.56
N GLN A 29 17.22 8.22 6.50
CA GLN A 29 17.30 7.95 7.93
C GLN A 29 16.07 7.19 8.43
N LEU A 30 14.89 7.62 8.00
CA LEU A 30 13.61 7.03 8.38
C LEU A 30 13.49 5.59 7.84
N ARG A 31 13.87 5.37 6.58
CA ARG A 31 13.92 4.04 5.96
C ARG A 31 14.91 3.14 6.67
N TRP A 32 16.13 3.62 6.93
CA TRP A 32 17.11 2.84 7.67
C TRP A 32 16.58 2.44 9.06
N HIS A 33 15.97 3.36 9.79
CA HIS A 33 15.39 3.06 11.11
C HIS A 33 14.23 2.07 11.01
N PHE A 34 13.34 2.23 10.03
CA PHE A 34 12.26 1.30 9.75
C PHE A 34 12.77 -0.12 9.50
N GLU A 35 13.74 -0.27 8.60
CA GLU A 35 14.33 -1.55 8.23
C GLU A 35 15.08 -2.19 9.40
N THR A 36 15.79 -1.41 10.20
CA THR A 36 16.62 -1.97 11.29
C THR A 36 15.87 -2.18 12.60
N HIS A 37 14.84 -1.39 12.89
CA HIS A 37 14.12 -1.40 14.18
C HIS A 37 12.61 -1.35 14.03
N GLY A 38 12.10 -0.42 13.21
CA GLY A 38 10.67 -0.08 13.16
C GLY A 38 9.72 -1.24 12.87
N ILE A 39 10.10 -2.15 11.98
CA ILE A 39 9.31 -3.35 11.68
C ILE A 39 9.18 -4.22 12.93
N ASP A 40 10.29 -4.52 13.61
CA ASP A 40 10.29 -5.40 14.78
C ASP A 40 9.56 -4.75 15.96
N GLU A 41 9.68 -3.44 16.11
CA GLU A 41 8.94 -2.63 17.08
C GLU A 41 7.44 -2.54 16.78
N GLY A 42 7.01 -2.91 15.56
CA GLY A 42 5.61 -2.87 15.15
C GLY A 42 5.08 -1.44 14.94
N ARG A 43 5.97 -0.50 14.61
CA ARG A 43 5.63 0.90 14.38
C ARG A 43 4.69 1.06 13.20
N SER A 44 3.87 2.11 13.20
CA SER A 44 3.02 2.45 12.07
C SER A 44 3.87 3.08 10.96
N PHE A 45 4.02 2.41 9.81
CA PHE A 45 4.90 2.80 8.71
C PHE A 45 4.19 2.95 7.36
N SER A 46 2.94 2.54 7.31
CA SER A 46 2.09 2.60 6.13
C SER A 46 0.71 3.06 6.57
N PRO A 47 0.04 3.93 5.80
CA PRO A 47 -1.37 4.23 6.01
C PRO A 47 -2.29 3.03 5.72
N PHE A 48 -1.78 1.98 5.08
CA PHE A 48 -2.61 0.89 4.58
C PHE A 48 -2.27 -0.47 5.18
N LEU A 49 -1.02 -0.69 5.58
CA LEU A 49 -0.61 -1.96 6.15
C LEU A 49 -0.55 -1.88 7.68
N TYR A 50 -1.37 -2.70 8.32
CA TYR A 50 -1.37 -2.88 9.76
C TYR A 50 -0.92 -4.30 10.09
N LEU A 51 0.36 -4.51 10.43
CA LEU A 51 0.91 -5.86 10.68
C LEU A 51 0.16 -6.62 11.77
N VAL A 52 -0.31 -5.93 12.81
CA VAL A 52 -1.13 -6.54 13.87
C VAL A 52 -2.45 -7.07 13.31
N TYR A 53 -3.14 -6.28 12.49
CA TYR A 53 -4.37 -6.71 11.82
C TYR A 53 -4.07 -7.84 10.83
N TYR A 54 -3.00 -7.71 10.05
CA TYR A 54 -2.58 -8.73 9.10
C TYR A 54 -2.38 -10.10 9.77
N ARG A 55 -1.73 -10.13 10.94
CA ARG A 55 -1.60 -11.33 11.77
C ARG A 55 -2.96 -11.87 12.22
N GLN A 56 -3.83 -11.01 12.73
CA GLN A 56 -5.11 -11.40 13.32
C GLN A 56 -6.12 -11.90 12.27
N ALA A 57 -6.11 -11.30 11.08
CA ALA A 57 -7.02 -11.63 10.00
C ALA A 57 -6.62 -12.90 9.23
N ASN A 58 -5.39 -13.39 9.39
CA ASN A 58 -4.85 -14.55 8.69
C ASN A 58 -4.31 -15.56 9.72
N PRO A 59 -5.15 -16.52 10.18
CA PRO A 59 -4.79 -17.42 11.29
C PRO A 59 -3.54 -18.26 11.05
N ASP A 60 -3.21 -18.56 9.80
CA ASP A 60 -1.99 -19.27 9.40
C ASP A 60 -0.71 -18.46 9.67
N LEU A 61 -0.82 -17.13 9.78
CA LEU A 61 0.29 -16.22 10.08
C LEU A 61 0.39 -15.89 11.58
N ALA A 62 -0.44 -16.48 12.44
CA ALA A 62 -0.56 -16.09 13.85
C ALA A 62 0.77 -16.18 14.64
N SER A 63 1.68 -17.08 14.24
CA SER A 63 2.99 -17.26 14.86
C SER A 63 4.10 -16.38 14.26
N PHE A 64 3.82 -15.64 13.18
CA PHE A 64 4.83 -14.85 12.48
C PHE A 64 5.21 -13.61 13.30
N THR A 65 6.51 -13.34 13.40
CA THR A 65 7.03 -12.06 13.90
C THR A 65 6.64 -10.91 12.97
N ASN A 66 6.76 -9.66 13.44
CA ASN A 66 6.48 -8.51 12.56
C ASN A 66 7.36 -8.52 11.31
N ARG A 67 8.64 -8.93 11.44
CA ARG A 67 9.54 -9.13 10.31
C ARG A 67 9.03 -10.15 9.30
N GLN A 68 8.62 -11.32 9.80
CA GLN A 68 8.10 -12.39 8.94
C GLN A 68 6.81 -11.97 8.24
N LEU A 69 5.92 -11.24 8.93
CA LEU A 69 4.72 -10.68 8.32
C LEU A 69 5.05 -9.67 7.23
N TYR A 70 5.99 -8.75 7.49
CA TYR A 70 6.44 -7.75 6.53
C TYR A 70 7.07 -8.38 5.27
N ASN A 71 7.86 -9.44 5.45
CA ASN A 71 8.40 -10.18 4.31
C ASN A 71 7.29 -10.91 3.56
N HIS A 72 6.39 -11.59 4.28
CA HIS A 72 5.30 -12.35 3.67
C HIS A 72 4.33 -11.48 2.87
N ILE A 73 3.94 -10.29 3.36
CA ILE A 73 3.01 -9.41 2.63
C ILE A 73 3.61 -8.90 1.31
N GLN A 74 4.93 -8.60 1.30
CA GLN A 74 5.65 -8.16 0.10
C GLN A 74 5.75 -9.28 -0.94
N GLU A 75 6.01 -10.51 -0.49
CA GLU A 75 6.29 -11.64 -1.39
C GLU A 75 5.02 -12.35 -1.86
N PHE A 76 4.03 -12.50 -0.96
CA PHE A 76 2.88 -13.36 -1.17
C PHE A 76 1.55 -12.70 -0.82
N GLY A 77 1.48 -11.95 0.28
CA GLY A 77 0.21 -11.57 0.88
C GLY A 77 -0.72 -10.76 -0.04
N ILE A 78 -0.19 -9.84 -0.84
CA ILE A 78 -0.98 -9.09 -1.83
C ILE A 78 -1.46 -10.03 -2.93
N ALA A 79 -0.55 -10.87 -3.44
CA ALA A 79 -0.83 -11.78 -4.54
C ALA A 79 -1.74 -12.96 -4.15
N GLU A 80 -1.82 -13.27 -2.86
CA GLU A 80 -2.77 -14.19 -2.23
C GLU A 80 -4.06 -13.51 -1.78
N GLN A 81 -4.23 -12.22 -2.06
CA GLN A 81 -5.43 -11.45 -1.71
C GLN A 81 -5.73 -11.47 -0.19
N ARG A 82 -4.69 -11.50 0.64
CA ARG A 82 -4.86 -11.57 2.09
C ARG A 82 -5.40 -10.25 2.64
N ARG A 83 -6.15 -10.32 3.74
CA ARG A 83 -6.64 -9.14 4.46
C ARG A 83 -5.53 -8.59 5.35
N PHE A 84 -5.04 -7.37 5.08
CA PHE A 84 -3.93 -6.77 5.83
C PHE A 84 -4.22 -5.36 6.40
N SER A 85 -5.44 -4.86 6.20
CA SER A 85 -5.92 -3.59 6.75
C SER A 85 -7.35 -3.73 7.31
N PRO A 86 -7.68 -3.05 8.41
CA PRO A 86 -9.05 -2.94 8.92
C PRO A 86 -9.92 -1.98 8.08
N PHE A 87 -9.30 -1.08 7.30
CA PHE A 87 -10.02 -0.32 6.29
C PHE A 87 -10.48 -1.28 5.20
N GLU A 88 -11.65 -1.04 4.61
CA GLU A 88 -12.14 -1.84 3.49
C GLU A 88 -11.11 -1.76 2.36
N ILE A 89 -10.25 -2.76 2.27
CA ILE A 89 -9.55 -3.06 1.03
C ILE A 89 -10.69 -3.56 0.16
N THR A 90 -11.14 -2.72 -0.77
CA THR A 90 -12.14 -3.08 -1.77
C THR A 90 -11.46 -4.03 -2.76
N GLN A 91 -11.07 -5.19 -2.28
CA GLN A 91 -10.80 -6.36 -3.08
C GLN A 91 -12.12 -6.68 -3.75
N LEU A 92 -12.22 -6.32 -5.03
CA LEU A 92 -13.26 -6.83 -5.91
C LEU A 92 -14.69 -6.37 -5.55
N SER A 93 -14.92 -5.10 -5.23
CA SER A 93 -16.21 -4.52 -5.59
C SER A 93 -16.06 -3.92 -6.98
N ASP A 94 -16.84 -4.41 -7.94
CA ASP A 94 -16.88 -3.96 -9.34
C ASP A 94 -17.28 -2.48 -9.50
N ARG A 95 -17.26 -1.69 -8.43
CA ARG A 95 -17.61 -0.28 -8.42
C ARG A 95 -16.52 0.51 -7.70
N ALA A 96 -15.82 1.30 -8.49
CA ALA A 96 -15.16 2.52 -8.04
C ALA A 96 -16.14 3.33 -7.19
N THR A 97 -15.69 3.83 -6.04
CA THR A 97 -16.58 4.59 -5.13
C THR A 97 -16.37 6.09 -5.31
N SER A 98 -17.05 6.89 -4.47
CA SER A 98 -16.81 8.33 -4.39
C SER A 98 -15.87 8.71 -3.24
N ASN A 99 -15.20 7.73 -2.64
CA ASN A 99 -14.30 7.89 -1.51
C ASN A 99 -12.88 7.51 -1.94
N ASP A 100 -11.90 7.94 -1.15
CA ASP A 100 -10.52 7.49 -1.25
C ASP A 100 -10.42 5.97 -1.10
N ASP A 101 -10.16 5.28 -2.20
CA ASP A 101 -10.10 3.82 -2.30
C ASP A 101 -8.65 3.32 -2.32
N LEU A 102 -8.45 2.14 -1.73
CA LEU A 102 -7.23 1.36 -1.87
C LEU A 102 -7.53 0.09 -2.65
N ARG A 103 -7.06 0.03 -3.90
CA ARG A 103 -7.34 -1.06 -4.83
C ARG A 103 -6.09 -1.84 -5.18
N PHE A 104 -6.22 -3.17 -5.21
CA PHE A 104 -5.17 -4.08 -5.66
C PHE A 104 -5.74 -5.00 -6.73
N GLY A 105 -4.98 -5.16 -7.81
CA GLY A 105 -5.17 -6.22 -8.79
C GLY A 105 -4.49 -7.50 -8.32
N THR A 106 -4.34 -8.42 -9.25
CA THR A 106 -4.06 -9.82 -9.01
C THR A 106 -2.73 -10.21 -9.65
N LYS A 107 -2.59 -11.50 -10.01
CA LYS A 107 -1.50 -11.99 -10.85
C LYS A 107 -1.87 -12.06 -12.34
N GLY A 108 -3.12 -11.73 -12.67
CA GLY A 108 -3.65 -11.74 -14.03
C GLY A 108 -3.72 -10.34 -14.61
N ASN A 109 -4.23 -10.22 -15.83
CA ASN A 109 -4.47 -8.90 -16.42
C ASN A 109 -5.72 -8.28 -15.79
N ASP A 110 -5.55 -7.18 -15.07
CA ASP A 110 -6.61 -6.52 -14.31
C ASP A 110 -7.07 -5.21 -14.96
N VAL A 111 -8.34 -4.87 -14.74
CA VAL A 111 -8.89 -3.55 -15.07
C VAL A 111 -9.42 -2.93 -13.78
N LEU A 112 -8.73 -1.88 -13.29
CA LEU A 112 -9.04 -1.23 -12.03
C LEU A 112 -9.38 0.24 -12.24
N SER A 113 -10.37 0.73 -11.52
CA SER A 113 -10.82 2.13 -11.55
C SER A 113 -10.99 2.66 -10.13
N GLY A 114 -10.42 3.83 -9.87
CA GLY A 114 -10.42 4.51 -8.57
C GLY A 114 -11.78 5.13 -8.26
N GLY A 115 -12.28 5.94 -9.20
CA GLY A 115 -13.60 6.55 -9.12
C GLY A 115 -13.50 8.04 -8.85
N LEU A 116 -14.14 8.51 -7.78
CA LEU A 116 -13.89 9.86 -7.28
C LEU A 116 -13.12 9.74 -5.97
N GLY A 117 -12.15 10.61 -5.74
CA GLY A 117 -11.45 10.68 -4.46
C GLY A 117 -9.96 10.80 -4.63
N PHE A 118 -9.20 10.48 -3.59
CA PHE A 118 -7.78 10.22 -3.68
C PHE A 118 -7.58 8.70 -3.62
N ASP A 119 -7.40 8.08 -4.78
CA ASP A 119 -7.29 6.63 -4.86
C ASP A 119 -5.85 6.16 -4.93
N LYS A 120 -5.57 5.00 -4.35
CA LYS A 120 -4.32 4.27 -4.56
C LYS A 120 -4.60 2.92 -5.19
N ILE A 121 -4.13 2.72 -6.42
CA ILE A 121 -4.42 1.55 -7.23
C ILE A 121 -3.12 0.86 -7.63
N PHE A 122 -3.04 -0.43 -7.35
CA PHE A 122 -1.88 -1.27 -7.61
C PHE A 122 -2.30 -2.42 -8.53
N GLY A 123 -1.74 -2.55 -9.74
CA GLY A 123 -2.10 -3.56 -10.74
C GLY A 123 -1.65 -4.96 -10.37
N GLY A 124 -0.40 -5.12 -9.97
CA GLY A 124 0.13 -6.41 -9.52
C GLY A 124 1.01 -7.07 -10.57
N MET A 125 0.74 -8.33 -10.93
CA MET A 125 1.40 -8.96 -12.08
C MET A 125 0.38 -9.13 -13.19
N GLY A 126 0.77 -8.95 -14.45
CA GLY A 126 -0.15 -8.99 -15.58
C GLY A 126 0.04 -7.77 -16.46
N ASN A 127 -0.67 -7.69 -17.58
CA ASN A 127 -0.77 -6.46 -18.35
C ASN A 127 -2.04 -5.74 -17.90
N ASP A 128 -1.88 -4.77 -17.02
CA ASP A 128 -3.00 -4.14 -16.31
C ASP A 128 -3.46 -2.85 -16.99
N THR A 129 -4.72 -2.48 -16.76
CA THR A 129 -5.27 -1.17 -17.14
C THR A 129 -5.83 -0.49 -15.90
N LEU A 130 -5.16 0.58 -15.46
CA LEU A 130 -5.46 1.31 -14.23
C LEU A 130 -6.01 2.70 -14.57
N TYR A 131 -7.20 3.00 -14.07
CA TYR A 131 -7.85 4.32 -14.18
C TYR A 131 -7.89 4.96 -12.80
N GLY A 132 -7.22 6.10 -12.61
CA GLY A 132 -7.39 6.92 -11.41
C GLY A 132 -8.75 7.58 -11.37
N ASP A 133 -9.30 7.89 -12.54
CA ASP A 133 -10.51 8.69 -12.69
C ASP A 133 -10.36 10.07 -12.01
N GLN A 134 -11.39 10.61 -11.35
CA GLN A 134 -11.36 11.99 -10.87
C GLN A 134 -10.72 12.04 -9.47
N GLY A 135 -9.51 12.58 -9.41
CA GLY A 135 -8.78 12.56 -8.17
C GLY A 135 -7.34 13.00 -8.32
N THR A 136 -6.63 13.06 -7.19
CA THR A 136 -5.16 13.09 -7.24
C THR A 136 -4.66 11.68 -6.97
N ASP A 137 -4.79 10.78 -7.93
CA ASP A 137 -4.62 9.35 -7.65
C ASP A 137 -3.17 8.88 -7.73
N TRP A 138 -2.88 7.78 -7.04
CA TRP A 138 -1.62 7.05 -7.12
C TRP A 138 -1.86 5.72 -7.84
N LEU A 139 -1.27 5.55 -9.03
CA LEU A 139 -1.36 4.31 -9.81
C LEU A 139 0.01 3.64 -9.94
N GLU A 140 0.08 2.34 -9.68
CA GLU A 140 1.28 1.52 -9.89
C GLU A 140 0.90 0.24 -10.64
N GLY A 141 1.36 0.08 -11.88
CA GLY A 141 1.05 -1.10 -12.71
C GLY A 141 1.61 -2.41 -12.14
N GLY A 142 2.84 -2.38 -11.66
CA GLY A 142 3.53 -3.57 -11.18
C GLY A 142 4.33 -4.25 -12.31
N SER A 143 4.21 -5.56 -12.47
CA SER A 143 4.97 -6.34 -13.44
C SER A 143 4.16 -6.69 -14.68
N GLY A 144 4.53 -6.12 -15.82
CA GLY A 144 3.98 -6.44 -17.14
C GLY A 144 3.93 -5.19 -18.01
N ASN A 145 3.12 -5.21 -19.06
CA ASN A 145 2.90 -4.05 -19.92
C ASN A 145 1.59 -3.36 -19.53
N ASP A 146 1.70 -2.39 -18.63
CA ASP A 146 0.55 -1.75 -18.01
C ASP A 146 0.16 -0.43 -18.69
N GLN A 147 -1.13 -0.11 -18.64
CA GLN A 147 -1.69 1.16 -19.09
C GLN A 147 -2.22 1.91 -17.88
N LEU A 148 -1.65 3.09 -17.58
CA LEU A 148 -2.02 3.91 -16.44
C LEU A 148 -2.63 5.21 -16.94
N GLN A 149 -3.86 5.49 -16.56
CA GLN A 149 -4.57 6.73 -16.87
C GLN A 149 -4.92 7.45 -15.57
N VAL A 150 -4.12 8.46 -15.23
CA VAL A 150 -4.49 9.47 -14.24
C VAL A 150 -5.22 10.62 -14.93
N VAL A 151 -6.29 11.13 -14.34
CA VAL A 151 -6.89 12.39 -14.80
C VAL A 151 -6.31 13.51 -13.95
N PRO A 152 -5.44 14.40 -14.48
CA PRO A 152 -4.95 15.51 -13.70
C PRO A 152 -6.10 16.44 -13.33
N THR A 153 -6.31 16.65 -12.04
CA THR A 153 -7.25 17.65 -11.53
C THR A 153 -6.69 19.05 -11.81
N ASN A 154 -7.32 19.76 -12.74
CA ASN A 154 -7.07 21.19 -12.94
C ASN A 154 -7.78 21.99 -11.84
N GLU A 155 -7.31 21.93 -10.60
CA GLU A 155 -7.81 22.78 -9.51
C GLU A 155 -6.94 24.03 -9.31
N TRP A 156 -6.94 24.92 -10.30
CA TRP A 156 -6.71 26.35 -10.06
C TRP A 156 -7.69 27.17 -10.90
N ARG A 157 -8.78 27.62 -10.27
CA ARG A 157 -9.50 28.83 -10.65
C ARG A 157 -9.84 29.63 -9.42
#